data_AF-A0A1E1WVS3-F1
#
_entry.id   AF-A0A1E1WVS3-F1
#
_cell.length_a   1.000
_cell.length_b   1.000
_cell.length_c   1.000
_cell.angle_alpha   90.00
_cell.angle_beta   90.00
_cell.angle_gamma   90.00
#
_symmetry.space_group_name_H-M   'P 1'
#
loop_
_entity.id
_entity.type
_entity.pdbx_description
1 polymer ?
#
loop_
_entity_poly.entity_id
_entity_poly.type
_entity_poly.pdbx_seq_one_letter_code
_entity_poly.pdbx_strand_id
1 'polypeptide(L)'
;MSIFPIVLALLLIGLEETEALDGYPLSKINNCKIYCPNDEVCKGTCKNRAGATNGKGDCIWQTCYCYDVAPGTKMYPGSSPCYA
;
A
#
# COMPACT_ATOMS: atom_id res chain seq x y z
N MET A 1 -19.30 -37.18 13.72
CA MET A 1 -19.41 -35.74 13.48
C MET A 1 -18.28 -35.33 12.56
N SER A 2 -18.59 -34.88 11.35
CA SER A 2 -17.56 -34.50 10.36
C SER A 2 -16.95 -33.17 10.73
N ILE A 3 -15.62 -33.13 10.90
CA ILE A 3 -14.82 -31.92 11.20
C ILE A 3 -14.54 -31.12 9.91
N PHE A 4 -14.83 -31.73 8.75
CA PHE A 4 -14.57 -31.19 7.42
C PHE A 4 -15.14 -29.78 7.16
N PRO A 5 -16.38 -29.42 7.56
CA PRO A 5 -16.90 -28.08 7.29
C PRO A 5 -16.20 -26.99 8.10
N ILE A 6 -15.62 -27.32 9.26
CA ILE A 6 -14.94 -26.36 10.13
C ILE A 6 -13.57 -25.97 9.55
N VAL A 7 -12.84 -26.95 8.98
CA VAL A 7 -11.54 -26.72 8.33
C VAL A 7 -11.70 -25.89 7.06
N LEU A 8 -12.76 -26.13 6.28
CA LEU A 8 -13.04 -25.38 5.06
C LEU A 8 -13.38 -23.91 5.35
N ALA A 9 -14.11 -23.64 6.43
CA ALA A 9 -14.44 -22.27 6.84
C ALA A 9 -13.19 -21.48 7.28
N LEU A 10 -12.24 -22.11 7.98
CA LEU A 10 -10.99 -21.45 8.43
C LEU A 10 -10.06 -21.09 7.26
N LEU A 11 -10.02 -21.91 6.20
CA LEU A 11 -9.26 -21.62 4.98
C LEU A 11 -9.81 -20.40 4.22
N LEU A 12 -11.13 -20.18 4.26
CA LEU A 12 -11.76 -19.01 3.63
C LEU A 12 -11.55 -17.72 4.43
N ILE A 13 -11.45 -17.80 5.76
CA ILE A 13 -11.20 -16.63 6.63
C ILE A 13 -9.74 -16.16 6.52
N GLY A 14 -8.80 -17.08 6.27
CA GLY A 14 -7.39 -16.75 6.01
C GLY A 14 -7.10 -16.16 4.62
N LEU A 15 -8.12 -16.13 3.75
CA LEU A 15 -8.08 -15.59 2.39
C LEU A 15 -8.76 -14.21 2.33
N GLU A 16 -8.60 -13.37 3.36
CA GLU A 16 -8.70 -11.93 3.16
C GLU A 16 -7.50 -11.53 2.29
N GLU A 17 -7.64 -11.78 0.98
CA GLU A 17 -6.79 -11.28 -0.08
C GLU A 17 -6.78 -9.77 0.09
N THR A 18 -5.77 -9.33 0.81
CA THR A 18 -5.56 -7.94 1.06
C THR A 18 -4.97 -7.46 -0.26
N GLU A 19 -5.86 -7.05 -1.17
CA GLU A 19 -5.48 -6.79 -2.56
C GLU A 19 -4.39 -5.74 -2.62
N ALA A 20 -3.47 -5.91 -3.57
CA ALA A 20 -2.47 -4.89 -3.83
C ALA A 20 -3.19 -3.60 -4.24
N LEU A 21 -2.86 -2.51 -3.56
CA LEU A 21 -3.53 -1.22 -3.78
C LEU A 21 -2.73 -0.38 -4.76
N ASP A 22 -3.42 0.48 -5.49
CA ASP A 22 -2.81 1.55 -6.27
C ASP A 22 -3.17 2.90 -5.62
N GLY A 23 -2.21 3.82 -5.52
CA GLY A 23 -2.50 5.15 -5.00
C GLY A 23 -1.31 5.88 -4.38
N TYR A 24 -1.62 6.90 -3.57
CA TYR A 24 -0.62 7.72 -2.89
C TYR A 24 -0.36 7.19 -1.47
N PRO A 25 0.74 6.46 -1.22
CA PRO A 25 1.09 6.04 0.13
C PRO A 25 1.41 7.24 1.00
N LEU A 26 1.00 7.13 2.26
CA LEU A 26 1.28 8.10 3.30
C LEU A 26 2.56 7.73 4.03
N SER A 27 3.38 8.74 4.30
CA SER A 27 4.55 8.62 5.16
C SER A 27 4.14 8.14 6.55
N LYS A 28 4.83 7.12 7.07
CA LYS A 28 4.62 6.63 8.44
C LYS A 28 5.02 7.64 9.52
N ILE A 29 5.79 8.67 9.16
CA ILE A 29 6.32 9.68 10.08
C ILE A 29 5.29 10.79 10.31
N ASN A 30 4.72 11.34 9.24
CA ASN A 30 3.88 12.53 9.30
C ASN A 30 2.51 12.38 8.63
N ASN A 31 2.18 11.18 8.13
CA ASN A 31 0.90 10.87 7.50
C ASN A 31 0.58 11.74 6.25
N CYS A 32 1.62 12.31 5.63
CA CYS A 32 1.52 13.10 4.40
C CYS A 32 1.83 12.24 3.17
N LYS A 33 1.35 12.66 1.99
CA LYS A 33 1.79 12.09 0.70
C LYS A 33 3.31 12.23 0.59
N ILE A 34 3.97 11.22 0.02
CA ILE A 34 5.42 11.24 -0.11
C ILE A 34 5.82 12.12 -1.31
N TYR A 35 6.70 13.09 -1.06
CA TYR A 35 7.27 13.94 -2.10
C TYR A 35 8.18 13.16 -3.06
N CYS A 36 8.17 13.53 -4.33
CA CYS A 36 9.12 13.06 -5.34
C CYS A 36 9.63 14.20 -6.23
N PRO A 37 10.94 14.22 -6.56
CA PRO A 37 11.50 15.12 -7.56
C PRO A 37 11.42 14.56 -8.99
N ASN A 38 11.30 13.24 -9.16
CA ASN A 38 11.20 12.54 -10.44
C ASN A 38 10.68 11.10 -10.24
N ASP A 39 10.41 10.40 -11.35
CA ASP A 39 9.87 9.03 -11.35
C ASP A 39 10.86 8.00 -10.79
N GLU A 40 12.18 8.21 -10.95
CA GLU A 40 13.19 7.27 -10.46
C GLU A 40 13.20 7.22 -8.93
N VAL A 41 13.22 8.38 -8.28
CA VAL A 41 13.06 8.51 -6.83
C VAL A 41 11.71 7.95 -6.38
N CYS A 42 10.68 8.11 -7.22
CA CYS A 42 9.38 7.59 -6.89
C CYS A 42 9.31 6.06 -6.89
N LYS A 43 9.87 5.41 -7.92
CA LYS A 43 9.98 3.95 -7.98
C LYS A 43 10.71 3.38 -6.77
N GLY A 44 11.83 4.01 -6.38
CA GLY A 44 12.57 3.66 -5.17
C GLY A 44 11.72 3.82 -3.91
N THR A 45 10.92 4.89 -3.83
CA THR A 45 9.99 5.14 -2.71
C THR A 45 8.90 4.08 -2.65
N CYS A 46 8.24 3.77 -3.76
CA CYS A 46 7.17 2.78 -3.84
C CYS A 46 7.67 1.40 -3.42
N LYS A 47 8.85 0.99 -3.90
CA LYS A 47 9.48 -0.27 -3.53
C LYS A 47 9.84 -0.33 -2.03
N ASN A 48 10.55 0.69 -1.53
CA ASN A 48 11.18 0.63 -0.22
C ASN A 48 10.28 1.09 0.94
N ARG A 49 9.29 1.95 0.68
CA ARG A 49 8.43 2.55 1.73
C ARG A 49 7.00 2.04 1.70
N ALA A 50 6.49 1.69 0.52
CA ALA A 50 5.12 1.21 0.33
C ALA A 50 5.05 -0.29 -0.05
N GLY A 51 6.20 -0.96 -0.17
CA GLY A 51 6.25 -2.40 -0.43
C GLY A 51 5.70 -2.80 -1.81
N ALA A 52 5.75 -1.90 -2.79
CA ALA A 52 5.32 -2.20 -4.16
C ALA A 52 6.13 -3.35 -4.76
N THR A 53 5.45 -4.42 -5.18
CA THR A 53 6.10 -5.68 -5.61
C THR A 53 7.01 -5.47 -6.83
N ASN A 54 6.60 -4.62 -7.77
CA ASN A 54 7.37 -4.26 -8.96
C ASN A 54 8.11 -2.92 -8.82
N GLY A 55 7.96 -2.23 -7.68
CA GLY A 55 8.51 -0.88 -7.47
C GLY A 55 7.99 0.15 -8.45
N LYS A 56 6.87 -0.10 -9.14
CA LYS A 56 6.31 0.83 -10.13
C LYS A 56 5.70 2.03 -9.40
N GLY A 57 5.99 3.21 -9.92
CA GLY A 57 5.42 4.45 -9.43
C GLY A 57 5.74 5.62 -10.35
N ASP A 58 4.84 6.60 -10.32
CA ASP A 58 4.91 7.81 -11.12
C ASP A 58 4.91 9.03 -10.21
N CYS A 59 5.73 10.02 -10.56
CA CYS A 59 5.80 11.27 -9.84
C CYS A 59 4.77 12.26 -10.37
N ILE A 60 3.58 12.27 -9.77
CA ILE A 60 2.45 13.09 -10.20
C ILE A 60 2.35 14.31 -9.27
N TRP A 61 2.51 15.51 -9.83
CA TRP A 61 2.44 16.78 -9.09
C TRP A 61 3.34 16.80 -7.85
N GLN A 62 4.59 16.32 -8.01
CA GLN A 62 5.58 16.18 -6.93
C GLN A 62 5.18 15.22 -5.81
N THR A 63 4.20 14.35 -6.04
CA THR A 63 3.78 13.30 -5.09
C THR A 63 3.84 11.92 -5.72
N CYS A 64 4.28 10.95 -4.93
CA CYS A 64 4.42 9.59 -5.41
C CYS A 64 3.11 8.84 -5.52
N TYR A 65 2.73 8.49 -6.74
CA TYR A 65 1.70 7.49 -7.00
C TYR A 65 2.37 6.13 -7.19
N CYS A 66 1.98 5.14 -6.39
CA CYS A 66 2.56 3.81 -6.41
C CYS A 66 1.53 2.78 -6.87
N TYR A 67 2.00 1.76 -7.59
CA TYR A 67 1.18 0.64 -8.04
C TYR A 67 1.56 -0.63 -7.30
N ASP A 68 0.61 -1.55 -7.18
CA ASP A 68 0.79 -2.87 -6.57
C ASP A 68 1.42 -2.78 -5.17
N VAL A 69 1.03 -1.79 -4.36
CA VAL A 69 1.61 -1.60 -3.02
C VAL A 69 1.15 -2.67 -2.05
N ALA A 70 2.02 -2.96 -1.09
CA ALA A 70 1.78 -3.99 -0.10
C ALA A 70 0.48 -3.70 0.65
N PRO A 71 -0.34 -4.73 0.89
CA PRO A 71 -1.56 -4.55 1.66
C PRO A 71 -1.34 -3.97 3.05
N GLY A 72 -2.35 -3.23 3.52
CA GLY A 72 -2.26 -2.51 4.79
C GLY A 72 -1.38 -1.25 4.76
N THR A 73 -0.80 -0.91 3.60
CA THR A 73 -0.16 0.39 3.39
C THR A 73 -1.18 1.49 3.60
N LYS A 74 -0.82 2.50 4.42
CA LYS A 74 -1.67 3.67 4.63
C LYS A 74 -1.70 4.49 3.34
N MET A 75 -2.87 4.68 2.77
CA MET A 75 -3.08 5.40 1.51
C MET A 75 -3.83 6.71 1.75
N TYR A 76 -3.64 7.68 0.85
CA TYR A 76 -4.47 8.88 0.78
C TYR A 76 -5.84 8.56 0.14
N PRO A 77 -6.96 9.17 0.60
CA PRO A 77 -7.06 10.01 1.80
C PRO A 77 -7.00 9.15 3.07
N GLY A 78 -6.01 9.44 3.93
CA GLY A 78 -5.84 8.72 5.19
C GLY A 78 -6.88 9.14 6.24
N SER A 79 -6.95 8.40 7.35
CA SER A 79 -7.88 8.69 8.46
C SER A 79 -7.43 9.85 9.37
N SER A 80 -6.16 10.24 9.28
CA SER A 80 -5.59 11.35 10.05
C SER A 80 -5.16 12.49 9.13
N PRO A 81 -5.08 13.73 9.64
CA PRO A 81 -4.48 14.83 8.89
C PRO A 81 -2.98 14.59 8.62
N CYS A 82 -2.44 15.35 7.68
CA CYS A 82 -1.00 15.44 7.41
C CYS A 82 -0.35 16.42 8.41
N TYR A 83 0.73 15.98 9.05
CA TYR A 83 1.48 16.74 10.05
C TYR A 83 2.78 17.26 9.43
N ALA A 84 2.66 18.26 8.55
CA ALA A 84 3.77 18.83 7.79
C ALA A 84 4.85 19.47 8.68
#